data_AF-A0A2B4SHP1-F1
#
_entry.id   AF-A0A2B4SHP1-F1
#
_cell.length_a   1.000
_cell.length_b   1.000
_cell.length_c   1.000
_cell.angle_alpha   90.00
_cell.angle_beta   90.00
_cell.angle_gamma   90.00
#
_symmetry.space_group_name_H-M   'P 1'
#
loop_
_entity.id
_entity.type
_entity.pdbx_description
1 polymer ?
#
loop_
_entity_poly.entity_id
_entity_poly.type
_entity_poly.pdbx_seq_one_letter_code
_entity_poly.pdbx_strand_id
1 'polypeptide(L)'
;MFLVERDAILSKYKADIPAPLNSKFTDRRCRAEARENYNKRKQTETALCPSAEILIELQASSTHANQQPAKKKRKTPTCRKCKLPMKNHARGSCSGASTT
;
A
#
# COMPACT_ATOMS: atom_id res chain seq x y z
N MET A 1 -63.41 9.34 13.65
CA MET A 1 -62.74 8.40 12.72
C MET A 1 -61.24 8.25 13.00
N PHE A 2 -60.50 9.32 13.26
CA PHE A 2 -59.04 9.28 13.52
C PHE A 2 -58.55 8.36 14.66
N LEU A 3 -59.34 8.16 15.72
CA LEU A 3 -58.96 7.29 16.84
C LEU A 3 -58.95 5.81 16.44
N VAL A 4 -59.89 5.39 15.59
CA VAL A 4 -59.98 4.01 15.10
C VAL A 4 -58.81 3.70 14.16
N GLU A 5 -58.44 4.65 13.31
CA GLU A 5 -57.26 4.54 12.44
C GLU A 5 -55.96 4.46 13.26
N ARG A 6 -55.83 5.32 14.28
CA ARG A 6 -54.69 5.29 15.21
C ARG A 6 -54.57 3.94 15.91
N ASP A 7 -55.66 3.39 16.41
CA ASP A 7 -55.64 2.13 17.16
C ASP A 7 -55.36 0.93 16.25
N ALA A 8 -55.84 0.95 15.00
CA ALA A 8 -55.48 -0.03 13.98
C ALA A 8 -53.98 0.04 13.60
N ILE A 9 -53.42 1.25 13.49
CA ILE A 9 -51.98 1.46 13.25
C ILE A 9 -51.17 0.95 14.45
N LEU A 10 -51.56 1.31 15.68
CA LEU A 10 -50.90 0.83 16.88
C LEU A 10 -50.96 -0.70 16.97
N SER A 11 -52.08 -1.33 16.61
CA SER A 11 -52.19 -2.79 16.57
C SER A 11 -51.24 -3.42 15.54
N LYS A 12 -51.02 -2.78 14.38
CA LYS A 12 -50.08 -3.27 13.35
C LYS A 12 -48.62 -3.17 13.80
N TYR A 13 -48.25 -2.12 14.53
CA TYR A 13 -46.87 -1.87 14.96
C TYR A 13 -46.56 -2.30 16.39
N LYS A 14 -47.56 -2.74 17.16
CA LYS A 14 -47.39 -3.37 18.47
C LYS A 14 -46.84 -4.80 18.37
N ALA A 15 -46.72 -5.35 17.16
CA ALA A 15 -46.26 -6.71 16.99
C ALA A 15 -44.84 -6.91 17.52
N ASP A 16 -44.71 -8.02 18.24
CA ASP A 16 -43.58 -8.92 18.40
C ASP A 16 -42.21 -8.26 18.50
N ILE A 17 -41.67 -8.37 19.72
CA ILE A 17 -40.28 -8.08 20.07
C ILE A 17 -39.40 -8.40 18.86
N PRO A 18 -38.84 -7.38 18.18
CA PRO A 18 -38.08 -7.62 16.97
C PRO A 18 -36.95 -8.58 17.33
N ALA A 19 -36.73 -9.59 16.48
CA ALA A 19 -35.67 -10.54 16.70
C ALA A 19 -34.38 -9.78 17.01
N PRO A 20 -33.64 -10.15 18.07
CA PRO A 20 -32.50 -9.40 18.52
C PRO A 20 -31.52 -9.21 17.35
N LEU A 21 -30.95 -8.01 17.24
CA LEU A 21 -30.02 -7.63 16.17
C LEU A 21 -28.86 -8.63 16.03
N ASN A 22 -28.53 -9.33 17.10
CA ASN A 22 -27.48 -10.32 17.18
C ASN A 22 -27.75 -11.61 16.39
N SER A 23 -28.99 -11.84 15.94
CA SER A 23 -29.36 -12.98 15.06
C SER A 23 -28.67 -12.92 13.69
N LYS A 24 -28.11 -11.77 13.30
CA LYS A 24 -27.36 -11.57 12.06
C LYS A 24 -25.89 -11.99 12.18
N PHE A 25 -25.35 -12.12 13.40
CA PHE A 25 -23.99 -12.56 13.62
C PHE A 25 -23.98 -14.07 13.81
N THR A 26 -23.42 -14.78 12.83
CA THR A 26 -23.19 -16.22 12.97
C THR A 26 -22.21 -16.48 14.10
N ASP A 27 -22.38 -17.60 14.80
CA ASP A 27 -21.40 -18.07 15.78
C ASP A 27 -20.00 -18.15 15.18
N ARG A 28 -19.00 -17.99 16.05
CA ARG A 28 -17.60 -18.06 15.66
C ARG A 28 -17.28 -19.48 15.16
N ARG A 29 -16.90 -19.58 13.89
CA ARG A 29 -16.43 -20.84 13.27
C ARG A 29 -15.29 -21.46 14.07
N CYS A 30 -15.23 -22.78 14.08
CA CYS A 30 -14.15 -23.49 14.77
C CYS A 30 -12.80 -23.28 14.07
N ARG A 31 -11.70 -23.48 14.81
CA ARG A 31 -10.34 -23.24 14.29
C ARG A 31 -10.01 -24.11 13.07
N ALA A 32 -10.47 -25.35 13.05
CA ALA A 32 -10.23 -26.29 11.94
C ALA A 32 -10.92 -25.81 10.65
N GLU A 33 -12.20 -25.44 10.75
CA GLU A 33 -12.99 -24.92 9.64
C GLU A 33 -12.44 -23.60 9.12
N ALA A 34 -11.96 -22.72 10.01
CA ALA A 34 -11.30 -21.47 9.61
C ALA A 34 -10.02 -21.72 8.80
N ARG A 35 -9.23 -22.73 9.19
CA ARG A 35 -8.00 -23.13 8.49
C ARG A 35 -8.32 -23.73 7.12
N GLU A 36 -9.33 -24.58 7.03
CA GLU A 36 -9.76 -25.18 5.76
C GLU A 36 -10.25 -24.10 4.79
N ASN A 37 -11.09 -23.17 5.26
CA ASN A 37 -11.58 -22.05 4.44
C ASN A 37 -10.45 -21.10 4.01
N TYR A 38 -9.41 -20.93 4.83
CA TYR A 38 -8.21 -20.20 4.43
C TYR A 38 -7.47 -20.92 3.31
N ASN A 39 -7.22 -22.22 3.46
CA ASN A 39 -6.52 -23.02 2.46
C ASN A 39 -7.28 -23.04 1.13
N LYS A 40 -8.61 -23.23 1.16
CA LYS A 40 -9.48 -23.17 -0.04
C LYS A 40 -9.31 -21.85 -0.80
N ARG A 41 -9.36 -20.71 -0.09
CA ARG A 41 -9.15 -19.38 -0.69
C ARG A 41 -7.74 -19.15 -1.22
N LYS A 42 -6.74 -19.82 -0.66
CA LYS A 42 -5.36 -19.75 -1.16
C LYS A 42 -5.12 -20.64 -2.37
N GLN A 43 -5.83 -21.76 -2.46
CA GLN A 43 -5.76 -22.70 -3.59
C GLN A 43 -6.55 -22.24 -4.80
N THR A 44 -7.53 -21.34 -4.64
CA THR A 44 -8.15 -20.67 -5.77
C THR A 44 -7.14 -19.72 -6.41
N GLU A 45 -6.40 -20.22 -7.39
CA GLU A 45 -5.55 -19.42 -8.26
C GLU A 45 -6.43 -18.37 -8.93
N THR A 46 -6.21 -17.10 -8.57
CA THR A 46 -6.88 -16.00 -9.25
C THR A 46 -6.15 -15.83 -10.58
N ALA A 47 -6.85 -16.05 -11.69
CA ALA A 47 -6.28 -15.82 -13.02
C ALA A 47 -5.78 -14.37 -13.10
N LEU A 48 -4.49 -14.18 -13.35
CA LEU A 48 -3.92 -12.87 -13.61
C LEU A 48 -4.49 -12.37 -14.93
N CYS A 49 -5.13 -11.20 -14.91
CA CYS A 49 -5.61 -10.54 -16.12
C CYS A 49 -4.94 -9.16 -16.24
N PRO A 50 -4.17 -8.90 -17.29
CA PRO A 50 -3.89 -9.78 -18.43
C PRO A 50 -2.98 -10.96 -18.06
N SER A 51 -2.87 -11.96 -18.95
CA SER A 51 -2.09 -13.19 -18.71
C SER A 51 -0.63 -12.89 -18.38
N ALA A 52 0.04 -13.82 -17.69
CA ALA A 52 1.43 -13.66 -17.31
C ALA A 52 2.35 -13.36 -18.51
N GLU A 53 2.06 -13.96 -19.67
CA GLU A 53 2.79 -13.72 -20.92
C GLU A 53 2.68 -12.26 -21.37
N ILE A 54 1.46 -11.69 -21.34
CA ILE A 54 1.22 -10.28 -21.70
C ILE A 54 1.90 -9.34 -20.69
N LEU A 55 1.90 -9.68 -19.40
CA LEU A 55 2.60 -8.90 -18.38
C LEU A 55 4.12 -8.89 -18.62
N ILE A 56 4.69 -10.02 -19.02
CA ILE A 56 6.13 -10.13 -19.35
C ILE A 56 6.45 -9.28 -20.59
N GLU A 57 5.61 -9.32 -21.62
CA GLU A 57 5.78 -8.54 -22.85
C GLU A 57 5.66 -7.02 -22.59
N LEU A 58 4.69 -6.61 -21.78
CA LEU A 58 4.53 -5.22 -21.34
C LEU A 58 5.72 -4.75 -20.49
N GLN A 59 6.25 -5.62 -19.63
CA GLN A 59 7.42 -5.30 -18.83
C GLN A 59 8.66 -5.14 -19.73
N ALA A 60 8.88 -6.05 -20.67
CA ALA A 60 9.98 -5.99 -21.63
C ALA A 60 9.94 -4.69 -22.45
N SER A 61 8.79 -4.34 -23.01
CA SER A 61 8.61 -3.09 -23.76
C SER A 61 8.82 -1.83 -22.91
N SER A 62 8.46 -1.83 -21.63
CA SER A 62 8.68 -0.69 -20.72
C SER A 62 10.17 -0.45 -20.36
N THR A 63 10.98 -1.51 -20.28
CA THR A 63 12.39 -1.40 -19.88
C THR A 63 13.25 -0.69 -20.92
N HIS A 64 12.88 -0.77 -22.20
CA HIS A 64 13.55 0.00 -23.27
C HIS A 64 13.26 1.51 -23.17
N ALA A 65 12.08 1.91 -22.68
CA ALA A 65 11.70 3.31 -22.54
C ALA A 65 12.35 4.02 -21.33
N ASN A 66 12.86 3.27 -20.35
CA ASN A 66 13.47 3.82 -19.14
C ASN A 66 15.00 3.80 -19.17
N GLN A 67 15.60 3.93 -20.36
CA GLN A 67 17.01 4.27 -20.49
C GLN A 67 17.20 5.74 -20.10
N GLN A 68 17.20 6.00 -18.78
CA GLN A 68 17.62 7.28 -18.24
C GLN A 68 19.03 7.57 -18.77
N PRO A 69 19.29 8.78 -19.32
CA PRO A 69 20.62 9.13 -19.78
C PRO A 69 21.61 8.93 -18.64
N ALA A 70 22.75 8.30 -18.94
CA ALA A 70 23.78 7.98 -17.95
C ALA A 70 24.04 9.21 -17.06
N LYS A 71 23.73 9.08 -15.76
CA LYS A 71 23.88 10.19 -14.81
C LYS A 71 25.33 10.66 -14.84
N LYS A 72 25.57 11.89 -15.30
CA LYS A 72 26.91 12.50 -15.31
C LYS A 72 27.47 12.45 -13.89
N LYS A 73 28.61 11.78 -13.70
CA LYS A 73 29.30 11.71 -12.41
C LYS A 73 29.65 13.14 -11.98
N ARG A 74 29.11 13.59 -10.84
CA ARG A 74 29.46 14.92 -10.29
C ARG A 74 30.94 14.93 -9.92
N LYS A 75 31.65 15.97 -10.35
CA LYS A 75 33.07 16.16 -9.96
C LYS A 75 33.14 16.41 -8.46
N THR A 76 34.10 15.76 -7.80
CA THR A 76 34.35 15.98 -6.37
C THR A 76 34.93 17.38 -6.18
N PRO A 77 34.48 18.13 -5.16
CA PRO A 77 35.01 19.46 -4.89
C PRO A 77 36.48 19.36 -4.46
N THR A 78 37.33 20.20 -5.05
CA THR A 78 38.75 20.32 -4.72
C THR A 78 39.02 21.61 -3.94
N CYS A 79 39.99 21.55 -3.03
CA CYS A 79 40.40 22.72 -2.25
C CYS A 79 41.16 23.72 -3.13
N ARG A 80 40.82 25.00 -3.05
CA ARG A 80 41.51 26.05 -3.84
C ARG A 80 42.97 26.23 -3.45
N LYS A 81 43.34 25.94 -2.20
CA LYS A 81 44.72 26.09 -1.68
C LYS A 81 45.61 24.91 -2.07
N CYS A 82 45.23 23.68 -1.73
CA CYS A 82 46.08 22.50 -1.96
C CYS A 82 45.71 21.65 -3.18
N LYS A 83 44.64 22.01 -3.92
CA LYS A 83 44.10 21.26 -5.08
C LYS A 83 43.69 19.81 -4.80
N LEU A 84 43.81 19.33 -3.57
CA LEU A 84 43.37 18.01 -3.15
C LEU A 84 41.85 17.95 -2.94
N PRO A 85 41.24 16.74 -3.01
CA PRO A 85 39.83 16.56 -2.71
C PRO A 85 39.48 17.06 -1.30
N MET A 86 38.38 17.81 -1.19
CA MET A 86 37.89 18.35 0.08
C MET A 86 37.30 17.29 1.03
N LYS A 87 37.48 16.00 0.73
CA LYS A 87 37.05 14.89 1.60
C LYS A 87 37.80 14.89 2.94
N ASN A 88 39.04 15.36 2.94
CA ASN A 88 39.95 15.24 4.09
C ASN A 88 40.06 16.54 4.91
N HIS A 89 39.43 17.64 4.48
CA HIS A 89 39.39 18.91 5.23
C HIS A 89 38.28 19.84 4.70
N ALA A 90 37.69 20.62 5.61
CA ALA A 90 36.65 21.60 5.27
C ALA A 90 37.19 22.83 4.54
N ARG A 91 36.29 23.62 3.90
CA ARG A 91 36.64 24.92 3.32
C ARG A 91 37.19 25.83 4.41
N GLY A 92 38.40 26.35 4.20
CA GLY A 92 39.09 27.23 5.16
C GLY A 92 40.00 26.51 6.15
N SER A 93 39.80 25.22 6.42
CA SER A 93 40.63 24.40 7.33
C SER A 93 41.78 23.68 6.61
N CYS A 94 42.24 24.24 5.49
CA CYS A 94 43.35 23.67 4.76
C CYS A 94 44.66 24.08 5.43
N SER A 95 45.39 23.11 5.98
CA SER A 95 46.74 23.29 6.53
C SER A 95 47.82 23.52 5.47
N GLY A 96 47.45 23.47 4.18
CA GLY A 96 48.30 23.83 3.06
C GLY A 96 48.43 25.34 2.91
N ALA A 97 49.56 25.85 3.39
CA ALA A 97 50.19 27.14 3.08
C ALA A 97 49.40 28.41 3.45
N SER A 98 49.67 28.90 4.65
CA SER A 98 49.73 30.35 4.93
C SER A 98 51.21 30.72 4.98
N THR A 99 51.80 31.03 3.83
CA THR A 99 53.11 31.69 3.75
C THR A 99 53.08 32.63 2.56
N THR A 100 52.50 33.80 2.80
CA THR A 100 52.87 35.09 2.21
C THR A 100 52.69 36.12 3.30
#